data_AF-A0A965AEL8-F1
#
_entry.id   AF-A0A965AEL8-F1
#
_cell.length_a   1.000
_cell.length_b   1.000
_cell.length_c   1.000
_cell.angle_alpha   90.00
_cell.angle_beta   90.00
_cell.angle_gamma   90.00
#
_symmetry.space_group_name_H-M   'P 1'
#
loop_
_entity.id
_entity.type
_entity.pdbx_description
1 polymer ?
#
loop_
_entity_poly.entity_id
_entity_poly.type
_entity_poly.pdbx_seq_one_letter_code
_entity_poly.pdbx_strand_id
1 'polypeptide(L)'
;MAVTENTTTLDSGTYEIIRKRLEEQRLNLSERLAKLNSARKEIFNSTGFQLAGNQRITTINSGVARGILALGDLALFGYNVHFGLRENIKLSDVFSIYKFTGDHFNPEPLTLIEDENFATDFSNLYKYYRDSIFAKFVRTENYLFMIFQTGKSPEDLKAFKWLVRDQQLVYVDDRSIHEVKKTPQHEFTWIRTDLSNRRLGLHPHVSVLDKVFIEAIHGDITFKIENNTDIGKGIYSDPVLNKDQQLDDAEYHYADLGNLIPVKIKPYGEDFRAYIFNVRTKQVIPVNSLLNAGVFLPDNQGLVFPNGYYLQSGEYKLFDLDFADLEFSNSIASPNGEDFLYVFYQKLTNTYVLMSYNMIAQQVETPIICNGFTIFGDGVLIYFKSENEAIRHHQVQIWQTPYTTSLKENTAMSNNVLYKIGNKNIVSAMSESQEVIQLLQKEDSYEDLYEDIQKRATDIIDSY
;
A
#
# COMPACT_ATOMS: atom_id res chain seq x y z
N MET A 1 -39.18 44.46 4.29
CA MET A 1 -39.33 43.15 4.95
C MET A 1 -37.94 42.58 5.14
N ALA A 2 -37.41 42.66 6.36
CA ALA A 2 -36.17 41.99 6.72
C ALA A 2 -36.51 40.52 7.00
N VAL A 3 -35.81 39.62 6.31
CA VAL A 3 -35.88 38.18 6.57
C VAL A 3 -34.99 37.94 7.78
N THR A 4 -35.61 37.61 8.91
CA THR A 4 -34.91 37.18 10.12
C THR A 4 -34.38 35.77 9.89
N GLU A 5 -33.05 35.63 9.82
CA GLU A 5 -32.38 34.33 9.95
C GLU A 5 -32.66 33.78 11.36
N ASN A 6 -33.40 32.67 11.43
CA ASN A 6 -33.53 31.87 12.64
C ASN A 6 -32.21 31.13 12.88
N THR A 7 -31.27 31.77 13.55
CA THR A 7 -30.18 31.05 14.21
C THR A 7 -30.76 30.36 15.44
N THR A 8 -31.09 29.08 15.31
CA THR A 8 -31.33 28.19 16.45
C THR A 8 -30.03 28.03 17.23
N THR A 9 -29.78 28.94 18.18
CA THR A 9 -28.79 28.76 19.23
C THR A 9 -29.26 27.62 20.12
N LEU A 10 -28.70 26.41 19.93
CA LEU A 10 -28.76 25.36 20.94
C LEU A 10 -28.26 25.95 22.26
N ASP A 11 -29.04 25.79 23.33
CA ASP A 11 -28.64 26.20 24.67
C ASP A 11 -27.31 25.52 25.01
N SER A 12 -26.25 26.28 25.27
CA SER A 12 -24.88 25.77 25.35
C SER A 12 -24.73 24.64 26.39
N GLY A 13 -25.55 24.66 27.44
CA GLY A 13 -25.63 23.57 28.41
C GLY A 13 -26.19 22.27 27.81
N THR A 14 -27.16 22.33 26.90
CA THR A 14 -27.74 21.14 26.26
C THR A 14 -26.75 20.48 25.30
N TYR A 15 -26.03 21.28 24.51
CA TYR A 15 -25.01 20.78 23.59
C TYR A 15 -23.88 20.04 24.34
N GLU A 16 -23.33 20.66 25.39
CA GLU A 16 -22.27 20.04 26.20
C GLU A 16 -22.73 18.75 26.89
N ILE A 17 -23.99 18.69 27.34
CA ILE A 17 -24.57 17.47 27.90
C ILE A 17 -24.65 16.36 26.85
N ILE A 18 -25.08 16.66 25.62
CA ILE A 18 -25.15 15.67 24.54
C ILE A 18 -23.75 15.18 24.17
N ARG A 19 -22.79 16.09 24.00
CA ARG A 19 -21.40 15.76 23.68
C ARG A 19 -20.78 14.85 24.75
N LYS A 20 -21.00 15.16 26.03
CA LYS A 20 -20.55 14.31 27.14
C LYS A 20 -21.18 12.91 27.08
N ARG A 21 -22.48 12.80 26.80
CA ARG A 21 -23.14 11.49 26.67
C ARG A 21 -22.61 10.69 25.49
N LEU A 22 -22.36 11.33 24.35
CA LEU A 22 -21.76 10.69 23.18
C LEU A 22 -20.37 10.15 23.51
N GLU A 23 -19.56 10.91 24.24
CA GLU A 23 -18.24 10.46 24.69
C GLU A 23 -18.33 9.27 25.66
N GLU A 24 -19.29 9.27 26.59
CA GLU A 24 -19.55 8.11 27.47
C GLU A 24 -19.95 6.86 26.67
N GLN A 25 -20.78 7.01 25.62
CA GLN A 25 -21.15 5.90 24.74
C GLN A 25 -19.97 5.42 23.90
N ARG A 26 -19.14 6.33 23.40
CA ARG A 26 -17.92 6.01 22.65
C ARG A 26 -16.98 5.14 23.47
N LEU A 27 -16.73 5.54 24.73
CA LEU A 27 -15.89 4.79 25.67
C LEU A 27 -16.47 3.40 25.95
N ASN A 28 -17.79 3.30 26.15
CA ASN A 28 -18.45 2.01 26.36
C ASN A 28 -18.33 1.07 25.14
N LEU A 29 -18.54 1.59 23.94
CA LEU A 29 -18.40 0.84 22.69
C LEU A 29 -16.96 0.36 22.51
N SER A 30 -15.98 1.25 22.75
CA SER A 30 -14.56 0.93 22.67
C SER A 30 -14.17 -0.21 23.62
N GLU A 31 -14.66 -0.19 24.86
CA GLU A 31 -14.40 -1.26 25.84
C GLU A 31 -15.00 -2.61 25.41
N ARG A 32 -16.23 -2.59 24.87
CA ARG A 32 -16.91 -3.80 24.39
C ARG A 32 -16.20 -4.39 23.16
N LEU A 33 -15.78 -3.55 22.22
CA LEU A 33 -15.01 -4.00 21.05
C LEU A 33 -13.67 -4.60 21.47
N ALA A 34 -12.99 -4.01 22.45
CA ALA A 34 -11.74 -4.58 22.97
C ALA A 34 -11.97 -5.99 23.55
N LYS A 35 -13.05 -6.19 24.32
CA LYS A 35 -13.42 -7.52 24.86
C LYS A 35 -13.75 -8.52 23.75
N LEU A 36 -14.52 -8.09 22.74
CA LEU A 36 -14.84 -8.91 21.58
C LEU A 36 -13.58 -9.31 20.79
N ASN A 37 -12.64 -8.38 20.58
CA ASN A 37 -11.38 -8.65 19.90
C ASN A 37 -10.57 -9.72 20.63
N SER A 38 -10.45 -9.59 21.95
CA SER A 38 -9.71 -10.55 22.77
C SER A 38 -10.31 -11.95 22.66
N ALA A 39 -11.64 -12.08 22.81
CA ALA A 39 -12.33 -13.36 22.66
C ALA A 39 -12.20 -13.94 21.24
N ARG A 40 -12.27 -13.10 20.20
CA ARG A 40 -12.05 -13.49 18.80
C ARG A 40 -10.64 -14.04 18.59
N LYS A 41 -9.61 -13.35 19.10
CA LYS A 41 -8.19 -13.75 18.96
C LYS A 41 -7.90 -15.11 19.59
N GLU A 42 -8.52 -15.43 20.73
CA GLU A 42 -8.40 -16.74 21.37
C GLU A 42 -8.97 -17.89 20.51
N ILE A 43 -9.98 -17.61 19.69
CA ILE A 43 -10.65 -18.61 18.86
C ILE A 43 -9.94 -18.79 17.52
N PHE A 44 -9.53 -17.69 16.88
CA PHE A 44 -9.01 -17.70 15.52
C PHE A 44 -7.48 -17.61 15.42
N ASN A 45 -6.76 -17.62 16.56
CA ASN A 45 -5.30 -17.53 16.67
C ASN A 45 -4.70 -16.43 15.76
N SER A 46 -5.25 -15.22 15.85
CA SER A 46 -4.71 -14.10 15.07
C SER A 46 -3.37 -13.66 15.67
N THR A 47 -2.28 -13.99 14.98
CA THR A 47 -0.92 -13.61 15.38
C THR A 47 -0.62 -12.19 14.92
N GLY A 48 -0.11 -11.36 15.83
CA GLY A 48 0.31 -10.00 15.49
C GLY A 48 1.63 -9.94 14.71
N PHE A 49 2.02 -8.73 14.35
CA PHE A 49 3.28 -8.44 13.66
C PHE A 49 4.42 -8.28 14.67
N GLN A 50 5.31 -9.27 14.80
CA GLN A 50 6.33 -9.30 15.87
C GLN A 50 7.70 -9.75 15.38
N LEU A 51 8.77 -9.09 15.83
CA LEU A 51 10.15 -9.50 15.54
C LEU A 51 10.45 -10.82 16.26
N ALA A 52 10.70 -11.88 15.50
CA ALA A 52 11.07 -13.19 16.02
C ALA A 52 12.58 -13.30 16.23
N GLY A 53 13.39 -12.67 15.36
CA GLY A 53 14.84 -12.70 15.51
C GLY A 53 15.61 -12.04 14.37
N ASN A 54 16.93 -12.00 14.52
CA ASN A 54 17.86 -11.55 13.49
C ASN A 54 18.78 -12.72 13.12
N GLN A 55 19.03 -12.89 11.82
CA GLN A 55 19.90 -13.95 11.32
C GLN A 55 20.84 -13.43 10.24
N ARG A 56 21.71 -14.32 9.75
CA ARG A 56 22.61 -14.02 8.64
C ARG A 56 22.53 -15.10 7.57
N ILE A 57 22.39 -14.65 6.33
CA ILE A 57 22.61 -15.48 5.14
C ILE A 57 24.06 -15.29 4.70
N THR A 58 24.82 -16.37 4.60
CA THR A 58 26.22 -16.33 4.16
C THR A 58 26.35 -16.94 2.78
N THR A 59 26.70 -16.14 1.79
CA THR A 59 26.93 -16.57 0.40
C THR A 59 28.34 -17.14 0.22
N ILE A 60 28.55 -17.85 -0.88
CA ILE A 60 29.89 -18.35 -1.25
C ILE A 60 30.79 -17.18 -1.64
N ASN A 61 30.27 -16.26 -2.45
CA ASN A 61 30.98 -15.10 -2.95
C ASN A 61 30.42 -13.80 -2.36
N SER A 62 31.26 -12.78 -2.22
CA SER A 62 30.80 -11.44 -1.87
C SER A 62 29.98 -10.84 -3.01
N GLY A 63 28.80 -10.31 -2.69
CA GLY A 63 27.92 -9.67 -3.67
C GLY A 63 26.93 -8.73 -3.02
N VAL A 64 26.10 -8.11 -3.84
CA VAL A 64 24.99 -7.25 -3.39
C VAL A 64 23.71 -8.06 -3.46
N ALA A 65 23.07 -8.28 -2.30
CA ALA A 65 21.82 -9.02 -2.21
C ALA A 65 20.69 -8.27 -2.93
N ARG A 66 19.78 -9.01 -3.58
CA ARG A 66 18.74 -8.38 -4.40
C ARG A 66 17.39 -9.10 -4.46
N GLY A 67 17.32 -10.37 -4.05
CA GLY A 67 16.03 -11.02 -3.85
C GLY A 67 16.12 -12.23 -2.94
N ILE A 68 14.98 -12.59 -2.36
CA ILE A 68 14.77 -13.85 -1.65
C ILE A 68 13.37 -14.37 -2.00
N LEU A 69 13.23 -15.69 -2.15
CA LEU A 69 11.96 -16.34 -2.44
C LEU A 69 11.84 -17.61 -1.63
N ALA A 70 10.74 -17.76 -0.90
CA ALA A 70 10.38 -19.00 -0.21
C ALA A 70 9.65 -19.96 -1.16
N LEU A 71 10.05 -21.23 -1.10
CA LEU A 71 9.39 -22.35 -1.75
C LEU A 71 9.41 -23.53 -0.78
N GLY A 72 8.27 -23.77 -0.11
CA GLY A 72 8.25 -24.72 1.00
C GLY A 72 9.07 -24.22 2.18
N ASP A 73 9.99 -25.05 2.66
CA ASP A 73 10.99 -24.71 3.67
C ASP A 73 12.31 -24.20 3.08
N LEU A 74 12.43 -24.10 1.74
CA LEU A 74 13.61 -23.58 1.07
C LEU A 74 13.48 -22.07 0.80
N ALA A 75 14.59 -21.36 0.91
CA ALA A 75 14.77 -19.98 0.50
C ALA A 75 15.79 -19.91 -0.64
N LEU A 76 15.35 -19.51 -1.82
CA LEU A 76 16.22 -19.14 -2.93
C LEU A 76 16.65 -17.68 -2.76
N PHE A 77 17.94 -17.45 -2.63
CA PHE A 77 18.54 -16.13 -2.40
C PHE A 77 19.29 -15.67 -3.66
N GLY A 78 18.92 -14.51 -4.17
CA GLY A 78 19.53 -13.88 -5.35
C GLY A 78 20.41 -12.70 -4.96
N TYR A 79 21.61 -12.66 -5.52
CA TYR A 79 22.62 -11.64 -5.27
C TYR A 79 23.47 -11.41 -6.52
N ASN A 80 24.23 -10.31 -6.57
CA ASN A 80 25.07 -9.97 -7.70
C ASN A 80 26.52 -9.83 -7.27
N VAL A 81 27.40 -10.69 -7.78
CA VAL A 81 28.85 -10.60 -7.61
C VAL A 81 29.43 -9.62 -8.63
N HIS A 82 30.43 -8.84 -8.23
CA HIS A 82 31.19 -8.04 -9.20
C HIS A 82 32.18 -8.94 -9.95
N PHE A 83 31.97 -9.14 -11.25
CA PHE A 83 32.69 -10.15 -12.03
C PHE A 83 34.07 -9.71 -12.54
N GLY A 84 34.37 -8.40 -12.60
CA GLY A 84 35.63 -7.89 -13.15
C GLY A 84 35.89 -8.41 -14.56
N LEU A 85 37.04 -9.08 -14.77
CA LEU A 85 37.44 -9.69 -16.05
C LEU A 85 37.06 -11.17 -16.19
N ARG A 86 36.28 -11.73 -15.25
CA ARG A 86 35.96 -13.16 -15.23
C ARG A 86 34.97 -13.51 -16.35
N GLU A 87 35.37 -14.41 -17.24
CA GLU A 87 34.54 -14.83 -18.39
C GLU A 87 33.53 -15.94 -18.05
N ASN A 88 33.83 -16.76 -17.04
CA ASN A 88 32.98 -17.90 -16.64
C ASN A 88 32.17 -17.60 -15.38
N ILE A 89 30.97 -17.05 -15.57
CA ILE A 89 29.98 -16.76 -14.52
C ILE A 89 29.22 -18.05 -14.20
N LYS A 90 29.20 -18.44 -12.93
CA LYS A 90 28.52 -19.64 -12.44
C LYS A 90 27.20 -19.27 -11.80
N LEU A 91 26.26 -20.22 -11.75
CA LEU A 91 25.00 -20.06 -11.02
C LEU A 91 25.23 -19.68 -9.56
N SER A 92 26.24 -20.26 -8.92
CA SER A 92 26.63 -19.94 -7.54
C SER A 92 27.18 -18.53 -7.36
N ASP A 93 27.40 -17.76 -8.43
CA ASP A 93 27.77 -16.34 -8.33
C ASP A 93 26.53 -15.43 -8.33
N VAL A 94 25.33 -15.97 -8.54
CA VAL A 94 24.06 -15.21 -8.59
C VAL A 94 23.02 -15.76 -7.61
N PHE A 95 23.02 -17.07 -7.38
CA PHE A 95 22.05 -17.74 -6.53
C PHE A 95 22.71 -18.59 -5.45
N SER A 96 22.02 -18.66 -4.30
CA SER A 96 22.29 -19.60 -3.21
C SER A 96 20.96 -20.11 -2.69
N ILE A 97 20.92 -21.35 -2.18
CA ILE A 97 19.70 -21.95 -1.62
C ILE A 97 19.97 -22.32 -0.16
N TYR A 98 18.97 -22.11 0.67
CA TYR A 98 19.04 -22.41 2.09
C TYR A 98 17.75 -23.09 2.53
N LYS A 99 17.84 -24.09 3.40
CA LYS A 99 16.70 -24.59 4.16
C LYS A 99 16.51 -23.74 5.41
N PHE A 100 15.31 -23.20 5.58
CA PHE A 100 14.93 -22.42 6.74
C PHE A 100 14.29 -23.32 7.80
N THR A 101 14.86 -23.35 9.01
CA THR A 101 14.38 -24.20 10.12
C THR A 101 13.58 -23.43 11.17
N GLY A 102 13.02 -22.27 10.80
CA GLY A 102 12.28 -21.37 11.68
C GLY A 102 13.16 -20.31 12.35
N ASP A 103 14.43 -20.64 12.61
CA ASP A 103 15.38 -19.74 13.26
C ASP A 103 16.76 -19.69 12.60
N HIS A 104 17.10 -20.61 11.69
CA HIS A 104 18.40 -20.67 11.00
C HIS A 104 18.25 -20.92 9.51
N PHE A 105 19.28 -20.53 8.75
CA PHE A 105 19.45 -20.82 7.33
C PHE A 105 20.57 -21.83 7.11
N ASN A 106 20.21 -23.06 6.79
CA ASN A 106 21.17 -24.12 6.48
C ASN A 106 21.45 -24.12 4.97
N PRO A 107 22.71 -23.94 4.51
CA PRO A 107 23.02 -23.95 3.09
C PRO A 107 22.65 -25.29 2.43
N GLU A 108 22.04 -25.22 1.26
CA GLU A 108 21.65 -26.38 0.46
C GLU A 108 22.29 -26.28 -0.94
N PRO A 109 22.48 -27.42 -1.64
CA PRO A 109 22.89 -27.44 -3.05
C PRO A 109 21.93 -26.67 -3.97
N LEU A 110 22.42 -26.27 -5.15
CA LEU A 110 21.61 -25.57 -6.15
C LEU A 110 20.65 -26.48 -6.95
N THR A 111 20.44 -27.71 -6.50
CA THR A 111 19.67 -28.75 -7.21
C THR A 111 18.25 -28.33 -7.59
N LEU A 112 17.63 -27.44 -6.80
CA LEU A 112 16.29 -26.90 -7.09
C LEU A 112 16.22 -26.13 -8.43
N ILE A 113 17.33 -25.54 -8.87
CA ILE A 113 17.43 -24.74 -10.10
C ILE A 113 18.48 -25.32 -11.06
N GLU A 114 18.87 -26.58 -10.87
CA GLU A 114 19.85 -27.26 -11.70
C GLU A 114 19.13 -27.92 -12.89
N ASP A 115 19.19 -27.27 -14.05
CA ASP A 115 18.63 -27.75 -15.32
C ASP A 115 19.61 -27.42 -16.46
N GLU A 116 19.81 -28.37 -17.38
CA GLU A 116 20.81 -28.24 -18.46
C GLU A 116 20.45 -27.12 -19.46
N ASN A 117 19.16 -26.95 -19.77
CA ASN A 117 18.70 -25.90 -20.66
C ASN A 117 18.84 -24.55 -19.96
N PHE A 118 18.48 -24.46 -18.69
CA PHE A 118 18.69 -23.24 -17.90
C PHE A 118 20.17 -22.87 -17.82
N ALA A 119 21.07 -23.82 -17.55
CA ALA A 119 22.51 -23.56 -17.49
C ALA A 119 23.06 -23.01 -18.82
N THR A 120 22.54 -23.51 -19.94
CA THR A 120 22.86 -23.03 -21.28
C THR A 120 22.36 -21.60 -21.50
N ASP A 121 21.10 -21.32 -21.20
CA ASP A 121 20.50 -20.00 -21.40
C ASP A 121 21.07 -18.94 -20.44
N PHE A 122 21.38 -19.33 -19.20
CA PHE A 122 22.10 -18.50 -18.22
C PHE A 122 23.51 -18.14 -18.70
N SER A 123 24.24 -19.11 -19.27
CA SER A 123 25.56 -18.83 -19.86
C SER A 123 25.47 -17.90 -21.06
N ASN A 124 24.44 -18.10 -21.91
CA ASN A 124 24.18 -17.24 -23.05
C ASN A 124 23.85 -15.79 -22.62
N LEU A 125 23.05 -15.61 -21.55
CA LEU A 125 22.76 -14.28 -21.00
C LEU A 125 24.04 -13.48 -20.78
N TYR A 126 25.00 -14.01 -20.02
CA TYR A 126 26.24 -13.30 -19.72
C TYR A 126 27.22 -13.22 -20.89
N LYS A 127 27.14 -14.15 -21.85
CA LYS A 127 27.91 -14.09 -23.09
C LYS A 127 27.50 -12.91 -23.98
N TYR A 128 26.20 -12.66 -24.11
CA TYR A 128 25.67 -11.61 -24.99
C TYR A 128 25.44 -10.28 -24.25
N TYR A 129 25.17 -10.32 -22.95
CA TYR A 129 24.87 -9.17 -22.11
C TYR A 129 25.77 -9.19 -20.87
N ARG A 130 27.02 -8.76 -21.04
CA ARG A 130 28.05 -8.86 -19.98
C ARG A 130 27.71 -8.12 -18.70
N ASP A 131 26.97 -7.02 -18.80
CA ASP A 131 26.57 -6.18 -17.66
C ASP A 131 25.26 -6.65 -17.00
N SER A 132 24.84 -7.90 -17.27
CA SER A 132 23.58 -8.42 -16.73
C SER A 132 23.62 -8.54 -15.22
N ILE A 133 22.54 -8.12 -14.57
CA ILE A 133 22.36 -8.29 -13.13
C ILE A 133 21.03 -8.98 -12.85
N PHE A 134 20.99 -9.84 -11.85
CA PHE A 134 19.74 -10.35 -11.31
C PHE A 134 18.97 -9.18 -10.70
N ALA A 135 17.75 -8.96 -11.19
CA ALA A 135 16.90 -7.84 -10.80
C ALA A 135 15.97 -8.22 -9.64
N LYS A 136 15.13 -9.25 -9.81
CA LYS A 136 14.19 -9.72 -8.78
C LYS A 136 13.56 -11.07 -9.15
N PHE A 137 12.89 -11.68 -8.18
CA PHE A 137 11.93 -12.76 -8.42
C PHE A 137 10.53 -12.16 -8.68
N VAL A 138 9.78 -12.77 -9.59
CA VAL A 138 8.33 -12.52 -9.74
C VAL A 138 7.63 -13.87 -9.70
N ARG A 139 6.69 -14.03 -8.77
CA ARG A 139 5.91 -15.26 -8.60
C ARG A 139 4.45 -15.01 -8.96
N THR A 140 3.90 -15.94 -9.72
CA THR A 140 2.47 -16.09 -9.98
C THR A 140 1.99 -17.38 -9.30
N GLU A 141 0.70 -17.71 -9.47
CA GLU A 141 0.16 -18.96 -8.93
C GLU A 141 0.94 -20.20 -9.40
N ASN A 142 1.26 -20.28 -10.69
CA ASN A 142 1.87 -21.46 -11.30
C ASN A 142 3.32 -21.29 -11.73
N TYR A 143 3.82 -20.06 -11.87
CA TYR A 143 5.15 -19.79 -12.41
C TYR A 143 5.99 -18.90 -11.51
N LEU A 144 7.29 -19.17 -11.51
CA LEU A 144 8.34 -18.29 -11.02
C LEU A 144 9.10 -17.72 -12.21
N PHE A 145 9.34 -16.42 -12.20
CA PHE A 145 10.22 -15.73 -13.13
C PHE A 145 11.43 -15.21 -12.37
N MET A 146 12.62 -15.53 -12.86
CA MET A 146 13.88 -14.92 -12.43
C MET A 146 14.21 -13.81 -13.41
N ILE A 147 14.02 -12.56 -12.99
CA ILE A 147 14.18 -11.38 -13.84
C ILE A 147 15.62 -10.91 -13.79
N PHE A 148 16.21 -10.70 -14.96
CA PHE A 148 17.53 -10.10 -15.15
C PHE A 148 17.40 -8.79 -15.91
N GLN A 149 18.14 -7.79 -15.47
CA GLN A 149 18.36 -6.57 -16.25
C GLN A 149 19.57 -6.78 -17.15
N THR A 150 19.41 -6.62 -18.46
CA THR A 150 20.41 -6.93 -19.49
C THR A 150 21.17 -5.70 -20.02
N GLY A 151 20.75 -4.51 -19.60
CA GLY A 151 21.30 -3.24 -20.08
C GLY A 151 21.37 -2.18 -18.99
N LYS A 152 21.62 -0.93 -19.40
CA LYS A 152 21.67 0.20 -18.45
C LYS A 152 20.29 0.62 -17.98
N SER A 153 19.26 0.42 -18.80
CA SER A 153 17.89 0.72 -18.42
C SER A 153 17.34 -0.37 -17.51
N PRO A 154 16.66 -0.02 -16.40
CA PRO A 154 15.90 -0.97 -15.59
C PRO A 154 14.76 -1.66 -16.35
N GLU A 155 14.38 -1.16 -17.53
CA GLU A 155 13.36 -1.74 -18.40
C GLU A 155 13.92 -2.77 -19.41
N ASP A 156 15.26 -2.85 -19.57
CA ASP A 156 15.91 -3.84 -20.42
C ASP A 156 15.90 -5.19 -19.69
N LEU A 157 14.80 -5.93 -19.78
CA LEU A 157 14.57 -7.13 -18.97
C LEU A 157 14.56 -8.41 -19.79
N LYS A 158 15.09 -9.47 -19.16
CA LYS A 158 14.96 -10.87 -19.58
C LYS A 158 14.42 -11.70 -18.42
N ALA A 159 13.61 -12.71 -18.70
CA ALA A 159 13.01 -13.55 -17.68
C ALA A 159 13.26 -15.03 -17.97
N PHE A 160 13.87 -15.72 -17.01
CA PHE A 160 13.87 -17.19 -16.98
C PHE A 160 12.60 -17.67 -16.29
N LYS A 161 11.76 -18.39 -17.03
CA LYS A 161 10.46 -18.89 -16.56
C LYS A 161 10.60 -20.32 -16.05
N TRP A 162 10.01 -20.55 -14.89
CA TRP A 162 9.97 -21.83 -14.20
C TRP A 162 8.53 -22.17 -13.83
N LEU A 163 8.10 -23.38 -14.10
CA LEU A 163 6.84 -23.92 -13.61
C LEU A 163 7.03 -24.41 -12.17
N VAL A 164 6.13 -24.02 -11.28
CA VAL A 164 6.11 -24.45 -9.88
C VAL A 164 5.18 -25.66 -9.75
N ARG A 165 5.71 -26.81 -9.31
CA ARG A 165 4.91 -28.03 -9.04
C ARG A 165 5.33 -28.64 -7.71
N ASP A 166 4.43 -28.73 -6.75
CA ASP A 166 4.65 -29.40 -5.46
C ASP A 166 6.00 -29.03 -4.79
N GLN A 167 6.37 -27.75 -4.84
CA GLN A 167 7.63 -27.18 -4.32
C GLN A 167 8.90 -27.52 -5.11
N GLN A 168 8.76 -28.02 -6.33
CA GLN A 168 9.82 -28.13 -7.32
C GLN A 168 9.71 -27.04 -8.38
N LEU A 169 10.83 -26.74 -9.03
CA LEU A 169 10.90 -25.84 -10.18
C LEU A 169 11.28 -26.64 -11.43
N VAL A 170 10.50 -26.48 -12.48
CA VAL A 170 10.77 -27.05 -13.80
C VAL A 170 11.04 -25.91 -14.77
N TYR A 171 12.24 -25.86 -15.35
CA TYR A 171 12.59 -24.81 -16.29
C TYR A 171 11.72 -24.87 -17.55
N VAL A 172 11.32 -23.71 -18.06
CA VAL A 172 10.45 -23.58 -19.25
C VAL A 172 11.20 -22.94 -20.40
N ASP A 173 11.59 -21.66 -20.28
CA ASP A 173 12.33 -20.91 -21.28
C ASP A 173 12.86 -19.55 -20.74
N ASP A 174 13.55 -18.79 -21.60
CA ASP A 174 14.15 -17.48 -21.32
C ASP A 174 13.51 -16.31 -22.12
N ARG A 175 12.35 -16.53 -22.74
CA ARG A 175 11.68 -15.63 -23.70
C ARG A 175 10.31 -15.13 -23.23
N SER A 176 9.90 -15.50 -22.02
CA SER A 176 8.57 -15.24 -21.47
C SER A 176 8.46 -13.94 -20.65
N ILE A 177 9.34 -12.95 -20.89
CA ILE A 177 9.27 -11.65 -20.15
C ILE A 177 7.93 -10.92 -20.36
N HIS A 178 7.33 -11.07 -21.54
CA HIS A 178 6.03 -10.47 -21.87
C HIS A 178 4.85 -11.05 -21.05
N GLU A 179 5.03 -12.21 -20.39
CA GLU A 179 4.04 -12.77 -19.47
C GLU A 179 4.07 -12.12 -18.09
N VAL A 180 5.16 -11.41 -17.75
CA VAL A 180 5.30 -10.67 -16.50
C VAL A 180 4.48 -9.39 -16.60
N LYS A 181 3.19 -9.51 -16.30
CA LYS A 181 2.25 -8.39 -16.39
C LYS A 181 2.50 -7.39 -15.26
N LYS A 182 2.50 -6.11 -15.62
CA LYS A 182 2.50 -5.01 -14.64
C LYS A 182 1.13 -4.92 -13.98
N THR A 183 1.11 -4.81 -12.66
CA THR A 183 -0.11 -4.60 -11.88
C THR A 183 -0.70 -3.21 -12.18
N PRO A 184 -2.04 -3.06 -12.25
CA PRO A 184 -2.66 -1.75 -12.30
C PRO A 184 -2.17 -0.89 -11.13
N GLN A 185 -1.74 0.33 -11.43
CA GLN A 185 -1.17 1.23 -10.42
C GLN A 185 -2.26 2.02 -9.68
N HIS A 186 -3.42 2.16 -10.31
CA HIS A 186 -4.58 2.81 -9.73
C HIS A 186 -5.77 1.86 -9.84
N GLU A 187 -6.51 1.72 -8.74
CA GLU A 187 -7.81 1.00 -8.74
C GLU A 187 -8.99 1.92 -9.10
N PHE A 188 -8.69 3.16 -9.47
CA PHE A 188 -9.64 4.16 -9.94
C PHE A 188 -9.15 4.79 -11.24
N THR A 189 -10.07 5.43 -11.97
CA THR A 189 -9.76 6.12 -13.23
C THR A 189 -9.72 7.62 -13.04
N TRP A 190 -8.70 8.27 -13.60
CA TRP A 190 -8.61 9.72 -13.65
C TRP A 190 -9.55 10.28 -14.73
N ILE A 191 -10.49 11.12 -14.31
CA ILE A 191 -11.43 11.82 -15.18
C ILE A 191 -10.88 13.21 -15.48
N ARG A 192 -10.63 13.52 -16.75
CA ARG A 192 -10.21 14.86 -17.18
C ARG A 192 -11.41 15.80 -17.15
N THR A 193 -11.23 17.00 -16.60
CA THR A 193 -12.25 18.05 -16.65
C THR A 193 -12.41 18.63 -18.06
N ASP A 194 -13.59 19.15 -18.37
CA ASP A 194 -13.90 19.81 -19.63
C ASP A 194 -14.44 21.25 -19.43
N LEU A 195 -14.92 21.87 -20.52
CA LEU A 195 -15.46 23.22 -20.50
C LEU A 195 -16.70 23.37 -19.59
N SER A 196 -17.50 22.33 -19.41
CA SER A 196 -18.69 22.36 -18.54
C SER A 196 -18.32 22.48 -17.05
N ASN A 197 -17.11 22.07 -16.68
CA ASN A 197 -16.58 22.24 -15.34
C ASN A 197 -16.13 23.68 -15.06
N ARG A 198 -16.01 24.55 -16.06
CA ARG A 198 -15.52 25.91 -15.87
C ARG A 198 -16.58 26.80 -15.23
N ARG A 199 -16.14 27.69 -14.34
CA ARG A 199 -16.92 28.79 -13.79
C ARG A 199 -16.18 30.08 -14.13
N LEU A 200 -16.84 30.96 -14.89
CA LEU A 200 -16.28 32.21 -15.37
C LEU A 200 -16.57 33.33 -14.36
N GLY A 201 -15.66 34.30 -14.25
CA GLY A 201 -15.82 35.48 -13.39
C GLY A 201 -14.47 36.15 -13.15
N LEU A 202 -14.35 36.93 -12.08
CA LEU A 202 -13.11 37.62 -11.72
C LEU A 202 -12.00 36.63 -11.32
N HIS A 203 -12.39 35.59 -10.59
CA HIS A 203 -11.56 34.46 -10.18
C HIS A 203 -12.11 33.17 -10.82
N PRO A 204 -11.85 32.96 -12.13
CA PRO A 204 -12.35 31.80 -12.84
C PRO A 204 -11.71 30.52 -12.27
N HIS A 205 -12.50 29.45 -12.20
CA HIS A 205 -12.05 28.21 -11.58
C HIS A 205 -12.72 26.97 -12.21
N VAL A 206 -12.17 25.80 -11.91
CA VAL A 206 -12.71 24.49 -12.31
C VAL A 206 -13.53 23.93 -11.16
N SER A 207 -14.82 23.63 -11.40
CA SER A 207 -15.68 22.87 -10.50
C SER A 207 -15.44 21.36 -10.67
N VAL A 208 -15.04 20.70 -9.60
CA VAL A 208 -14.95 19.24 -9.50
C VAL A 208 -16.13 18.76 -8.65
N LEU A 209 -17.06 18.06 -9.30
CA LEU A 209 -18.27 17.47 -8.70
C LEU A 209 -19.16 18.47 -7.94
N ASP A 210 -19.00 19.78 -8.18
CA ASP A 210 -19.58 20.88 -7.40
C ASP A 210 -19.29 20.78 -5.88
N LYS A 211 -18.22 20.06 -5.52
CA LYS A 211 -17.74 19.87 -4.13
C LYS A 211 -16.47 20.65 -3.84
N VAL A 212 -15.59 20.80 -4.84
CA VAL A 212 -14.33 21.55 -4.72
C VAL A 212 -14.06 22.34 -5.99
N PHE A 213 -13.54 23.55 -5.83
CA PHE A 213 -13.33 24.52 -6.89
C PHE A 213 -11.85 24.90 -6.95
N ILE A 214 -11.24 24.78 -8.12
CA ILE A 214 -9.78 24.89 -8.27
C ILE A 214 -9.44 26.05 -9.19
N GLU A 215 -8.74 27.03 -8.64
CA GLU A 215 -8.07 28.10 -9.37
C GLU A 215 -6.64 27.66 -9.70
N ALA A 216 -6.12 28.04 -10.87
CA ALA A 216 -4.67 27.97 -11.12
C ALA A 216 -4.22 29.24 -11.87
N ILE A 217 -4.46 30.38 -11.23
CA ILE A 217 -4.24 31.74 -11.76
C ILE A 217 -3.42 32.55 -10.76
N HIS A 218 -2.87 33.68 -11.18
CA HIS A 218 -2.12 34.59 -10.28
C HIS A 218 -0.91 33.96 -9.56
N GLY A 219 -0.38 32.85 -10.08
CA GLY A 219 0.85 32.22 -9.58
C GLY A 219 0.66 31.18 -8.49
N ASP A 220 -0.56 30.72 -8.22
CA ASP A 220 -0.81 29.53 -7.40
C ASP A 220 -1.92 28.63 -7.95
N ILE A 221 -1.92 27.38 -7.49
CA ILE A 221 -3.08 26.50 -7.50
C ILE A 221 -3.81 26.74 -6.17
N THR A 222 -5.04 27.22 -6.23
CA THR A 222 -5.86 27.50 -5.04
C THR A 222 -7.12 26.65 -5.04
N PHE A 223 -7.33 25.88 -3.97
CA PHE A 223 -8.54 25.08 -3.75
C PHE A 223 -9.55 25.83 -2.89
N LYS A 224 -10.83 25.79 -3.27
CA LYS A 224 -11.95 26.43 -2.58
C LYS A 224 -13.12 25.48 -2.41
N ILE A 225 -13.99 25.77 -1.46
CA ILE A 225 -15.21 25.00 -1.15
C ILE A 225 -16.50 25.75 -1.52
N GLU A 226 -16.38 27.03 -1.87
CA GLU A 226 -17.51 27.84 -2.31
C GLU A 226 -17.38 28.12 -3.81
N ASN A 227 -18.50 28.01 -4.52
CA ASN A 227 -18.62 28.43 -5.91
C ASN A 227 -18.74 29.97 -5.99
N ASN A 228 -17.69 30.66 -5.59
CA ASN A 228 -17.61 32.11 -5.63
C ASN A 228 -16.48 32.53 -6.57
N THR A 229 -16.82 33.29 -7.59
CA THR A 229 -15.88 33.85 -8.57
C THR A 229 -15.47 35.29 -8.25
N ASP A 230 -16.03 35.90 -7.21
CA ASP A 230 -15.76 37.29 -6.82
C ASP A 230 -14.60 37.41 -5.83
N ILE A 231 -14.32 36.34 -5.05
CA ILE A 231 -13.27 36.30 -4.02
C ILE A 231 -12.43 35.02 -4.18
N GLY A 232 -11.11 35.16 -4.29
CA GLY A 232 -10.17 34.03 -4.39
C GLY A 232 -9.72 33.40 -3.06
N LYS A 233 -10.55 33.43 -2.00
CA LYS A 233 -10.14 32.85 -0.70
C LYS A 233 -10.24 31.33 -0.75
N GLY A 234 -9.10 30.65 -0.75
CA GLY A 234 -9.02 29.20 -0.70
C GLY A 234 -8.82 28.60 0.69
N ILE A 235 -9.01 27.28 0.76
CA ILE A 235 -8.67 26.42 1.90
C ILE A 235 -7.24 25.87 1.80
N TYR A 236 -6.63 25.93 0.62
CA TYR A 236 -5.26 25.50 0.36
C TYR A 236 -4.73 26.23 -0.89
N SER A 237 -3.45 26.59 -0.88
CA SER A 237 -2.75 27.22 -2.01
C SER A 237 -1.35 26.61 -2.16
N ASP A 238 -0.95 26.35 -3.40
CA ASP A 238 0.36 25.80 -3.77
C ASP A 238 0.94 26.59 -4.96
N PRO A 239 2.10 27.25 -4.81
CA PRO A 239 2.65 28.13 -5.84
C PRO A 239 3.03 27.39 -7.12
N VAL A 240 2.81 28.04 -8.27
CA VAL A 240 3.27 27.58 -9.59
C VAL A 240 4.47 28.40 -10.07
N LEU A 241 5.28 27.82 -10.97
CA LEU A 241 6.46 28.49 -11.51
C LEU A 241 6.07 29.63 -12.46
N ASN A 242 5.06 29.42 -13.32
CA ASN A 242 4.59 30.46 -14.23
C ASN A 242 3.47 31.29 -13.57
N LYS A 243 3.80 32.52 -13.17
CA LYS A 243 2.85 33.44 -12.52
C LYS A 243 1.78 34.01 -13.45
N ASP A 244 2.04 34.00 -14.76
CA ASP A 244 1.13 34.51 -15.78
C ASP A 244 0.17 33.43 -16.30
N GLN A 245 0.28 32.21 -15.77
CA GLN A 245 -0.58 31.08 -16.09
C GLN A 245 -2.06 31.45 -15.96
N GLN A 246 -2.84 31.11 -16.99
CA GLN A 246 -4.30 31.18 -16.99
C GLN A 246 -4.91 29.81 -16.68
N LEU A 247 -6.20 29.80 -16.33
CA LEU A 247 -6.91 28.58 -15.95
C LEU A 247 -6.85 27.47 -17.02
N ASP A 248 -6.89 27.85 -18.31
CA ASP A 248 -6.90 26.87 -19.41
C ASP A 248 -5.51 26.40 -19.83
N ASP A 249 -4.44 26.99 -19.29
CA ASP A 249 -3.06 26.56 -19.54
C ASP A 249 -2.69 25.29 -18.73
N ALA A 250 -3.45 24.99 -17.68
CA ALA A 250 -3.26 23.84 -16.82
C ALA A 250 -4.23 22.68 -17.15
N GLU A 251 -3.80 21.44 -16.88
CA GLU A 251 -4.65 20.26 -17.01
C GLU A 251 -5.14 19.78 -15.65
N TYR A 252 -6.44 19.49 -15.52
CA TYR A 252 -7.04 19.04 -14.26
C TYR A 252 -7.73 17.70 -14.46
N HIS A 253 -7.44 16.77 -13.57
CA HIS A 253 -8.10 15.48 -13.50
C HIS A 253 -8.52 15.17 -12.07
N TYR A 254 -9.57 14.39 -11.89
CA TYR A 254 -10.07 13.97 -10.60
C TYR A 254 -10.54 12.51 -10.60
N ALA A 255 -10.83 11.96 -9.44
CA ALA A 255 -11.58 10.72 -9.28
C ALA A 255 -12.64 10.90 -8.19
N ASP A 256 -13.84 10.35 -8.38
CA ASP A 256 -14.90 10.36 -7.37
C ASP A 256 -14.82 9.08 -6.54
N LEU A 257 -14.31 9.18 -5.32
CA LEU A 257 -14.21 8.06 -4.37
C LEU A 257 -15.06 8.31 -3.12
N GLY A 258 -16.18 9.05 -3.26
CA GLY A 258 -17.07 9.38 -2.15
C GLY A 258 -16.61 10.61 -1.37
N ASN A 259 -16.08 10.41 -0.16
CA ASN A 259 -15.58 11.52 0.67
C ASN A 259 -14.17 11.93 0.27
N LEU A 260 -13.40 11.04 -0.38
CA LEU A 260 -12.09 11.35 -0.92
C LEU A 260 -12.20 11.68 -2.39
N ILE A 261 -11.71 12.85 -2.77
CA ILE A 261 -11.60 13.29 -4.16
C ILE A 261 -10.10 13.50 -4.47
N PRO A 262 -9.41 12.47 -4.98
CA PRO A 262 -8.12 12.64 -5.60
C PRO A 262 -8.21 13.62 -6.76
N VAL A 263 -7.24 14.53 -6.83
CA VAL A 263 -7.09 15.48 -7.92
C VAL A 263 -5.64 15.46 -8.36
N LYS A 264 -5.39 15.44 -9.67
CA LYS A 264 -4.07 15.74 -10.22
C LYS A 264 -4.14 16.93 -11.17
N ILE A 265 -3.16 17.82 -11.05
CA ILE A 265 -3.09 19.07 -11.79
C ILE A 265 -1.72 19.11 -12.45
N LYS A 266 -1.68 19.44 -13.74
CA LYS A 266 -0.45 19.77 -14.45
C LYS A 266 -0.43 21.27 -14.69
N PRO A 267 0.31 22.05 -13.89
CA PRO A 267 0.55 23.45 -14.18
C PRO A 267 1.28 23.61 -15.53
N TYR A 268 1.19 24.80 -16.09
CA TYR A 268 1.82 25.14 -17.35
C TYR A 268 3.34 25.05 -17.26
N GLY A 269 3.93 24.17 -18.07
CA GLY A 269 5.38 23.96 -18.08
C GLY A 269 5.93 23.17 -16.90
N GLU A 270 5.06 22.54 -16.10
CA GLU A 270 5.43 21.74 -14.93
C GLU A 270 4.95 20.29 -15.06
N ASP A 271 5.44 19.43 -14.17
CA ASP A 271 4.96 18.07 -14.01
C ASP A 271 3.63 18.03 -13.25
N PHE A 272 2.93 16.89 -13.34
CA PHE A 272 1.73 16.68 -12.55
C PHE A 272 2.06 16.75 -11.05
N ARG A 273 1.14 17.36 -10.30
CA ARG A 273 1.06 17.33 -8.84
C ARG A 273 -0.25 16.63 -8.46
N ALA A 274 -0.26 15.92 -7.33
CA ALA A 274 -1.47 15.26 -6.86
C ALA A 274 -1.86 15.71 -5.45
N TYR A 275 -3.17 15.77 -5.23
CA TYR A 275 -3.80 16.19 -3.99
C TYR A 275 -4.96 15.25 -3.68
N ILE A 276 -5.33 15.17 -2.41
CA ILE A 276 -6.58 14.55 -1.97
C ILE A 276 -7.40 15.63 -1.26
N PHE A 277 -8.57 15.93 -1.80
CA PHE A 277 -9.58 16.73 -1.11
C PHE A 277 -10.52 15.80 -0.35
N ASN A 278 -10.76 16.08 0.93
CA ASN A 278 -11.78 15.37 1.70
C ASN A 278 -13.03 16.26 1.85
N VAL A 279 -14.16 15.75 1.36
CA VAL A 279 -15.45 16.46 1.32
C VAL A 279 -15.93 16.81 2.72
N ARG A 280 -15.76 15.90 3.68
CA ARG A 280 -16.29 16.03 5.04
C ARG A 280 -15.44 16.94 5.91
N THR A 281 -14.12 16.81 5.85
CA THR A 281 -13.19 17.65 6.63
C THR A 281 -12.88 18.98 5.93
N LYS A 282 -13.23 19.12 4.64
CA LYS A 282 -12.94 20.29 3.80
C LYS A 282 -11.45 20.63 3.76
N GLN A 283 -10.60 19.60 3.82
CA GLN A 283 -9.14 19.73 3.78
C GLN A 283 -8.57 19.22 2.46
N VAL A 284 -7.47 19.83 2.02
CA VAL A 284 -6.68 19.40 0.88
C VAL A 284 -5.30 19.01 1.36
N ILE A 285 -4.83 17.85 0.92
CA ILE A 285 -3.51 17.34 1.29
C ILE A 285 -2.72 17.06 0.01
N PRO A 286 -1.50 17.61 -0.16
CA PRO A 286 -0.62 17.25 -1.25
C PRO A 286 -0.08 15.82 -1.08
N VAL A 287 -0.25 14.98 -2.09
CA VAL A 287 0.14 13.57 -2.08
C VAL A 287 0.70 13.19 -3.46
N ASN A 288 1.89 13.68 -3.80
CA ASN A 288 2.48 13.44 -5.14
C ASN A 288 2.75 11.95 -5.43
N SER A 289 2.98 11.12 -4.41
CA SER A 289 3.11 9.66 -4.56
C SER A 289 1.88 9.00 -5.17
N LEU A 290 0.71 9.63 -5.07
CA LEU A 290 -0.55 9.17 -5.67
C LEU A 290 -0.50 9.19 -7.20
N LEU A 291 0.41 9.97 -7.80
CA LEU A 291 0.66 9.93 -9.25
C LEU A 291 1.24 8.57 -9.67
N ASN A 292 2.01 7.94 -8.79
CA ASN A 292 2.69 6.67 -9.07
C ASN A 292 1.73 5.49 -8.85
N ALA A 293 1.05 5.47 -7.70
CA ALA A 293 0.06 4.43 -7.40
C ALA A 293 -0.96 4.88 -6.33
N GLY A 294 -2.18 4.37 -6.43
CA GLY A 294 -3.24 4.56 -5.45
C GLY A 294 -4.27 3.43 -5.51
N VAL A 295 -4.36 2.64 -4.45
CA VAL A 295 -5.22 1.45 -4.39
C VAL A 295 -6.15 1.53 -3.18
N PHE A 296 -7.26 0.82 -3.21
CA PHE A 296 -8.26 0.86 -2.15
C PHE A 296 -7.80 0.10 -0.91
N LEU A 297 -8.13 0.67 0.24
CA LEU A 297 -8.22 -0.07 1.49
C LEU A 297 -9.46 -0.99 1.44
N PRO A 298 -9.45 -2.13 2.17
CA PRO A 298 -10.57 -3.06 2.18
C PRO A 298 -11.87 -2.35 2.64
N ASP A 299 -13.00 -2.90 2.22
CA ASP A 299 -14.35 -2.41 2.55
C ASP A 299 -14.56 -0.90 2.28
N ASN A 300 -13.86 -0.38 1.26
CA ASN A 300 -13.90 1.03 0.86
C ASN A 300 -13.51 2.01 2.00
N GLN A 301 -12.65 1.58 2.92
CA GLN A 301 -12.24 2.40 4.06
C GLN A 301 -11.40 3.62 3.68
N GLY A 302 -10.81 3.61 2.48
CA GLY A 302 -10.00 4.71 1.99
C GLY A 302 -9.02 4.28 0.91
N LEU A 303 -7.90 4.99 0.84
CA LEU A 303 -6.82 4.78 -0.11
C LEU A 303 -5.49 4.50 0.59
N VAL A 304 -4.67 3.66 -0.03
CA VAL A 304 -3.26 3.48 0.30
C VAL A 304 -2.41 3.74 -0.94
N PHE A 305 -1.28 4.40 -0.73
CA PHE A 305 -0.37 4.87 -1.77
C PHE A 305 1.07 4.80 -1.24
N PRO A 306 2.10 4.96 -2.08
CA PRO A 306 3.44 4.50 -1.74
C PRO A 306 4.07 5.02 -0.44
N ASN A 307 3.68 6.21 0.02
CA ASN A 307 4.17 6.82 1.24
C ASN A 307 3.07 7.09 2.27
N GLY A 308 1.91 6.43 2.20
CA GLY A 308 0.85 6.70 3.18
C GLY A 308 -0.51 6.10 2.87
N TYR A 309 -1.47 6.49 3.68
CA TYR A 309 -2.88 6.14 3.51
C TYR A 309 -3.78 7.28 3.96
N TYR A 310 -5.02 7.26 3.48
CA TYR A 310 -6.06 8.23 3.81
C TYR A 310 -7.41 7.50 3.94
N LEU A 311 -8.05 7.56 5.10
CA LEU A 311 -9.38 7.01 5.38
C LEU A 311 -10.52 7.94 4.97
N GLN A 312 -11.66 7.38 4.58
CA GLN A 312 -12.89 8.12 4.26
C GLN A 312 -13.37 9.02 5.42
N SER A 313 -13.04 8.63 6.66
CA SER A 313 -13.35 9.36 7.90
C SER A 313 -12.49 10.61 8.11
N GLY A 314 -11.39 10.81 7.36
CA GLY A 314 -10.53 11.99 7.48
C GLY A 314 -9.14 11.71 8.06
N GLU A 315 -8.95 10.58 8.73
CA GLU A 315 -7.64 10.17 9.26
C GLU A 315 -6.69 9.84 8.11
N TYR A 316 -5.45 10.31 8.18
CA TYR A 316 -4.43 9.96 7.21
C TYR A 316 -3.06 9.94 7.90
N LYS A 317 -2.10 9.27 7.27
CA LYS A 317 -0.71 9.32 7.67
C LYS A 317 0.18 9.27 6.44
N LEU A 318 1.11 10.21 6.39
CA LEU A 318 2.21 10.22 5.42
C LEU A 318 3.49 9.79 6.15
N PHE A 319 4.25 8.91 5.51
CA PHE A 319 5.56 8.45 5.93
C PHE A 319 6.62 9.18 5.12
N ASP A 320 7.67 9.61 5.81
CA ASP A 320 8.81 10.25 5.15
C ASP A 320 9.68 9.16 4.50
N LEU A 321 9.89 9.28 3.19
CA LEU A 321 10.68 8.35 2.39
C LEU A 321 11.74 9.15 1.62
N ASP A 322 12.99 8.72 1.70
CA ASP A 322 14.12 9.38 1.03
C ASP A 322 14.17 9.13 -0.50
N PHE A 323 13.14 8.48 -1.06
CA PHE A 323 13.09 8.06 -2.46
C PHE A 323 11.65 8.07 -3.01
N ALA A 324 11.53 8.20 -4.32
CA ALA A 324 10.27 8.34 -5.05
C ALA A 324 10.00 7.16 -6.01
N ASP A 325 9.06 7.31 -6.94
CA ASP A 325 8.83 6.40 -8.08
C ASP A 325 8.55 4.94 -7.71
N LEU A 326 7.86 4.76 -6.59
CA LEU A 326 7.36 3.47 -6.13
C LEU A 326 6.11 3.07 -6.90
N GLU A 327 6.16 1.89 -7.53
CA GLU A 327 5.04 1.27 -8.21
C GLU A 327 4.34 0.26 -7.28
N PHE A 328 3.02 0.15 -7.35
CA PHE A 328 2.28 -0.93 -6.70
C PHE A 328 2.66 -2.28 -7.33
N SER A 329 3.05 -3.23 -6.48
CA SER A 329 3.40 -4.60 -6.86
C SER A 329 2.20 -5.52 -6.71
N ASN A 330 1.70 -5.66 -5.48
CA ASN A 330 0.58 -6.54 -5.12
C ASN A 330 0.12 -6.28 -3.69
N SER A 331 -1.01 -6.88 -3.32
CA SER A 331 -1.46 -7.00 -1.95
C SER A 331 -1.46 -8.47 -1.49
N ILE A 332 -1.35 -8.70 -0.19
CA ILE A 332 -1.47 -10.02 0.45
C ILE A 332 -2.49 -9.90 1.57
N ALA A 333 -3.68 -10.47 1.36
CA ALA A 333 -4.70 -10.56 2.39
C ALA A 333 -4.39 -11.73 3.32
N SER A 334 -4.39 -11.47 4.63
CA SER A 334 -4.29 -12.52 5.62
C SER A 334 -5.59 -13.33 5.69
N PRO A 335 -5.51 -14.67 5.89
CA PRO A 335 -6.69 -15.51 6.14
C PRO A 335 -7.48 -15.11 7.41
N ASN A 336 -6.90 -14.30 8.30
CA ASN A 336 -7.61 -13.77 9.47
C ASN A 336 -8.63 -12.68 9.12
N GLY A 337 -8.69 -12.23 7.86
CA GLY A 337 -9.67 -11.27 7.36
C GLY A 337 -9.52 -9.84 7.87
N GLU A 338 -8.50 -9.53 8.68
CA GLU A 338 -8.28 -8.19 9.23
C GLU A 338 -6.98 -7.54 8.72
N ASP A 339 -5.96 -8.31 8.34
CA ASP A 339 -4.66 -7.77 7.95
C ASP A 339 -4.41 -7.86 6.44
N PHE A 340 -3.92 -6.76 5.86
CA PHE A 340 -3.61 -6.63 4.44
C PHE A 340 -2.21 -6.04 4.26
N LEU A 341 -1.30 -6.77 3.62
CA LEU A 341 0.02 -6.27 3.27
C LEU A 341 -0.03 -5.64 1.89
N TYR A 342 0.23 -4.35 1.77
CA TYR A 342 0.44 -3.67 0.49
C TYR A 342 1.93 -3.58 0.19
N VAL A 343 2.31 -4.00 -1.01
CA VAL A 343 3.72 -4.03 -1.44
C VAL A 343 3.91 -3.03 -2.56
N PHE A 344 4.81 -2.07 -2.33
CA PHE A 344 5.27 -1.11 -3.33
C PHE A 344 6.74 -1.40 -3.66
N TYR A 345 7.15 -1.14 -4.90
CA TYR A 345 8.46 -1.49 -5.44
C TYR A 345 9.04 -0.37 -6.30
N GLN A 346 10.30 -0.01 -6.03
CA GLN A 346 11.09 0.92 -6.82
C GLN A 346 12.19 0.16 -7.58
N LYS A 347 12.20 0.30 -8.90
CA LYS A 347 13.13 -0.41 -9.81
C LYS A 347 14.59 0.01 -9.62
N LEU A 348 14.84 1.31 -9.45
CA LEU A 348 16.19 1.89 -9.48
C LEU A 348 17.13 1.29 -8.43
N THR A 349 16.68 1.27 -7.17
CA THR A 349 17.46 0.75 -6.04
C THR A 349 17.03 -0.66 -5.62
N ASN A 350 16.05 -1.24 -6.33
CA ASN A 350 15.40 -2.49 -5.95
C ASN A 350 14.92 -2.45 -4.50
N THR A 351 14.13 -1.42 -4.19
CA THR A 351 13.61 -1.18 -2.83
C THR A 351 12.13 -1.49 -2.78
N TYR A 352 11.72 -2.19 -1.74
CA TYR A 352 10.34 -2.52 -1.41
C TYR A 352 9.90 -1.72 -0.19
N VAL A 353 8.65 -1.27 -0.21
CA VAL A 353 7.95 -0.71 0.94
C VAL A 353 6.76 -1.61 1.24
N LEU A 354 6.79 -2.25 2.41
CA LEU A 354 5.73 -3.14 2.88
C LEU A 354 4.88 -2.38 3.90
N MET A 355 3.59 -2.24 3.61
CA MET A 355 2.63 -1.53 4.46
C MET A 355 1.55 -2.50 4.95
N SER A 356 1.63 -2.87 6.23
CA SER A 356 0.66 -3.74 6.88
C SER A 356 -0.50 -2.89 7.40
N TYR A 357 -1.67 -3.02 6.77
CA TYR A 357 -2.91 -2.38 7.17
C TYR A 357 -3.77 -3.33 7.99
N ASN A 358 -4.26 -2.88 9.15
CA ASN A 358 -5.26 -3.61 9.92
C ASN A 358 -6.63 -2.95 9.76
N MET A 359 -7.61 -3.71 9.27
CA MET A 359 -8.96 -3.26 8.96
C MET A 359 -9.78 -2.91 10.21
N ILE A 360 -9.53 -3.55 11.35
CA ILE A 360 -10.24 -3.23 12.59
C ILE A 360 -9.68 -1.94 13.19
N ALA A 361 -8.35 -1.84 13.33
CA ALA A 361 -7.69 -0.64 13.85
C ALA A 361 -7.74 0.54 12.87
N GLN A 362 -7.98 0.25 11.59
CA GLN A 362 -7.96 1.18 10.46
C GLN A 362 -6.66 1.98 10.39
N GLN A 363 -5.54 1.26 10.49
CA GLN A 363 -4.23 1.86 10.58
C GLN A 363 -3.20 1.04 9.82
N VAL A 364 -2.29 1.75 9.13
CA VAL A 364 -1.06 1.18 8.61
C VAL A 364 0.03 1.24 9.68
N GLU A 365 0.62 0.09 9.99
CA GLU A 365 1.81 -0.03 10.84
C GLU A 365 3.01 0.72 10.27
N THR A 366 4.09 0.87 11.04
CA THR A 366 5.33 1.48 10.51
C THR A 366 5.83 0.69 9.29
N PRO A 367 5.98 1.31 8.10
CA PRO A 367 6.34 0.58 6.89
C PRO A 367 7.72 -0.07 7.00
N ILE A 368 7.86 -1.26 6.42
CA ILE A 368 9.15 -1.93 6.28
C ILE A 368 9.75 -1.57 4.93
N ILE A 369 10.91 -0.91 4.98
CA ILE A 369 11.73 -0.62 3.80
C ILE A 369 12.80 -1.71 3.70
N CYS A 370 12.89 -2.42 2.57
CA CYS A 370 13.82 -3.52 2.38
C CYS A 370 14.22 -3.70 0.91
N ASN A 371 15.25 -4.50 0.62
CA ASN A 371 15.69 -4.78 -0.76
C ASN A 371 15.31 -6.17 -1.26
N GLY A 372 14.77 -7.00 -0.37
CA GLY A 372 14.17 -8.28 -0.71
C GLY A 372 13.44 -8.83 0.51
N PHE A 373 12.31 -9.48 0.25
CA PHE A 373 11.51 -10.12 1.29
C PHE A 373 10.83 -11.39 0.74
N THR A 374 10.44 -12.27 1.66
CA THR A 374 9.59 -13.42 1.36
C THR A 374 8.74 -13.76 2.57
N ILE A 375 7.58 -14.37 2.34
CA ILE A 375 6.70 -14.88 3.39
C ILE A 375 6.58 -16.41 3.23
N PHE A 376 6.86 -17.15 4.30
CA PHE A 376 6.66 -18.60 4.37
C PHE A 376 5.20 -18.93 4.63
N GLY A 377 4.78 -20.17 4.34
CA GLY A 377 3.37 -20.56 4.44
C GLY A 377 2.77 -20.49 5.86
N ASP A 378 3.63 -20.49 6.88
CA ASP A 378 3.30 -20.30 8.29
C ASP A 378 3.27 -18.83 8.74
N GLY A 379 3.41 -17.88 7.82
CA GLY A 379 3.34 -16.44 8.08
C GLY A 379 4.66 -15.84 8.57
N VAL A 380 5.77 -16.58 8.51
CA VAL A 380 7.09 -15.99 8.81
C VAL A 380 7.53 -15.11 7.64
N LEU A 381 7.60 -13.80 7.89
CA LEU A 381 8.17 -12.81 6.96
C LEU A 381 9.68 -12.72 7.22
N ILE A 382 10.46 -12.83 6.16
CA ILE A 382 11.89 -12.61 6.17
C ILE A 382 12.20 -11.50 5.19
N TYR A 383 13.01 -10.52 5.61
CA TYR A 383 13.52 -9.50 4.71
C TYR A 383 14.96 -9.11 5.05
N PHE A 384 15.63 -8.47 4.10
CA PHE A 384 16.95 -7.86 4.29
C PHE A 384 17.00 -6.47 3.69
N LYS A 385 17.94 -5.68 4.21
CA LYS A 385 18.41 -4.45 3.58
C LYS A 385 19.77 -4.73 2.96
N SER A 386 19.98 -4.24 1.76
CA SER A 386 21.25 -4.38 1.05
C SER A 386 22.11 -3.16 1.30
N GLU A 387 23.39 -3.40 1.57
CA GLU A 387 24.40 -2.37 1.49
C GLU A 387 24.78 -2.14 0.02
N ASN A 388 25.30 -0.95 -0.30
CA ASN A 388 25.81 -0.66 -1.65
C ASN A 388 27.17 -1.36 -1.94
N GLU A 389 27.72 -2.07 -0.95
CA GLU A 389 28.99 -2.79 -1.04
C GLU A 389 28.79 -4.30 -1.19
N ALA A 390 29.71 -4.94 -1.91
CA ALA A 390 29.70 -6.39 -2.06
C ALA A 390 30.18 -7.07 -0.77
N ILE A 391 29.27 -7.75 -0.08
CA ILE A 391 29.53 -8.44 1.19
C ILE A 391 29.17 -9.92 1.10
N ARG A 392 29.71 -10.72 2.01
CA ARG A 392 29.45 -12.17 2.08
C ARG A 392 28.37 -12.55 3.09
N HIS A 393 28.16 -11.71 4.12
CA HIS A 393 27.25 -11.98 5.22
C HIS A 393 26.12 -10.95 5.20
N HIS A 394 24.94 -11.36 4.75
CA HIS A 394 23.77 -10.52 4.63
C HIS A 394 22.89 -10.66 5.88
N GLN A 395 22.65 -9.55 6.58
CA GLN A 395 21.75 -9.55 7.72
C GLN A 395 20.30 -9.64 7.25
N VAL A 396 19.53 -10.51 7.89
CA VAL A 396 18.10 -10.68 7.65
C VAL A 396 17.35 -10.52 8.97
N GLN A 397 16.15 -9.96 8.89
CA GLN A 397 15.20 -9.95 10.00
C GLN A 397 14.11 -10.99 9.77
N ILE A 398 13.71 -11.66 10.84
CA ILE A 398 12.66 -12.67 10.85
C ILE A 398 11.52 -12.13 11.71
N TRP A 399 10.34 -12.06 11.12
CA TRP A 399 9.12 -11.56 11.75
C TRP A 399 8.04 -12.63 11.67
N GLN A 400 7.36 -12.85 12.80
CA GLN A 400 6.09 -13.55 12.77
C GLN A 400 5.01 -12.56 12.36
N THR A 401 4.22 -12.92 11.35
CA THR A 401 3.18 -12.04 10.79
C THR A 401 1.87 -12.79 10.63
N PRO A 402 0.74 -12.07 10.45
CA PRO A 402 -0.56 -12.70 10.17
C PRO A 402 -0.65 -13.36 8.78
N TYR A 403 0.29 -13.11 7.87
CA TYR A 403 0.23 -13.50 6.44
C TYR A 403 0.50 -14.99 6.16
N THR A 404 -0.29 -15.86 6.78
CA THR A 404 -0.25 -17.31 6.62
C THR A 404 -0.96 -17.76 5.34
N THR A 405 -0.72 -18.99 4.87
CA THR A 405 -1.49 -19.58 3.75
C THR A 405 -2.92 -19.96 4.13
N SER A 406 -3.15 -20.32 5.40
CA SER A 406 -4.46 -20.74 5.90
C SER A 406 -4.66 -20.34 7.36
N LEU A 407 -5.89 -19.98 7.72
CA LEU A 407 -6.26 -19.66 9.09
C LEU A 407 -6.15 -20.89 9.99
N LYS A 408 -5.45 -20.76 11.14
CA LYS A 408 -5.31 -21.83 12.13
C LYS A 408 -6.35 -21.66 13.25
N GLU A 409 -7.54 -22.17 13.04
CA GLU A 409 -8.63 -22.06 14.03
C GLU A 409 -8.46 -23.00 15.22
N ASN A 410 -8.91 -22.56 16.40
CA ASN A 410 -9.01 -23.41 17.58
C ASN A 410 -10.29 -24.24 17.55
N THR A 411 -10.23 -25.42 16.91
CA THR A 411 -11.37 -26.33 16.76
C THR A 411 -11.94 -26.84 18.09
N ALA A 412 -11.19 -26.77 19.19
CA ALA A 412 -11.70 -27.09 20.53
C ALA A 412 -12.78 -26.09 21.00
N MET A 413 -12.81 -24.88 20.42
CA MET A 413 -13.83 -23.86 20.68
C MET A 413 -14.98 -23.87 19.67
N SER A 414 -15.15 -24.95 18.90
CA SER A 414 -16.22 -25.08 17.88
C SER A 414 -17.65 -24.89 18.43
N ASN A 415 -17.86 -25.14 19.72
CA ASN A 415 -19.15 -24.91 20.38
C ASN A 415 -19.38 -23.45 20.80
N ASN A 416 -18.36 -22.59 20.75
CA ASN A 416 -18.46 -21.16 21.08
C ASN A 416 -19.32 -20.42 20.03
N VAL A 417 -20.13 -19.48 20.49
CA VAL A 417 -21.01 -18.67 19.62
C VAL A 417 -20.20 -17.90 18.56
N LEU A 418 -19.06 -17.32 18.93
CA LEU A 418 -18.20 -16.57 18.01
C LEU A 418 -17.59 -17.48 16.93
N TYR A 419 -17.27 -18.73 17.27
CA TYR A 419 -16.81 -19.71 16.27
C TYR A 419 -17.88 -19.95 15.20
N LYS A 420 -19.16 -20.06 15.61
CA LYS A 420 -20.30 -20.29 14.72
C LYS A 420 -20.64 -19.09 13.84
N ILE A 421 -20.46 -17.86 14.34
CA ILE A 421 -20.65 -16.62 13.57
C ILE A 421 -19.60 -16.52 12.45
N GLY A 422 -18.38 -16.96 12.74
CA GLY A 422 -17.24 -16.93 11.83
C GLY A 422 -16.45 -15.61 11.91
N ASN A 423 -15.14 -15.73 11.76
CA ASN A 423 -14.20 -14.62 11.97
C ASN A 423 -14.49 -13.41 11.07
N LYS A 424 -14.76 -13.64 9.77
CA LYS A 424 -14.99 -12.57 8.80
C LYS A 424 -16.12 -11.62 9.23
N ASN A 425 -17.27 -12.16 9.62
CA ASN A 425 -18.43 -11.36 10.05
C ASN A 425 -18.10 -10.55 11.32
N ILE A 426 -17.37 -11.15 12.26
CA ILE A 426 -16.95 -10.46 13.49
C ILE A 426 -16.00 -9.30 13.15
N VAL A 427 -15.02 -9.54 12.27
CA VAL A 427 -14.06 -8.52 11.85
C VAL A 427 -14.77 -7.35 11.16
N SER A 428 -15.70 -7.61 10.23
CA SER A 428 -16.47 -6.55 9.57
C SER A 428 -17.29 -5.73 10.57
N ALA A 429 -18.03 -6.39 11.48
CA ALA A 429 -18.81 -5.70 12.52
C ALA A 429 -17.93 -4.81 13.42
N MET A 430 -16.77 -5.33 13.80
CA MET A 430 -15.80 -4.59 14.62
C MET A 430 -15.22 -3.39 13.87
N SER A 431 -14.92 -3.55 12.59
CA SER A 431 -14.35 -2.50 11.76
C SER A 431 -15.34 -1.36 11.52
N GLU A 432 -16.60 -1.67 11.19
CA GLU A 432 -17.66 -0.65 11.06
C GLU A 432 -17.93 0.05 12.40
N SER A 433 -17.91 -0.70 13.51
CA SER A 433 -18.04 -0.11 14.85
C SER A 433 -16.86 0.82 15.20
N GLN A 434 -15.65 0.53 14.71
CA GLN A 434 -14.50 1.40 14.87
C GLN A 434 -14.67 2.72 14.10
N GLU A 435 -15.27 2.69 12.90
CA GLU A 435 -15.58 3.91 12.14
C GLU A 435 -16.50 4.84 12.95
N VAL A 436 -17.52 4.30 13.62
CA VAL A 436 -18.39 5.09 14.53
C VAL A 436 -17.58 5.70 15.68
N ILE A 437 -16.64 4.95 16.27
CA ILE A 437 -15.77 5.49 17.33
C ILE A 437 -14.92 6.65 16.81
N GLN A 438 -14.36 6.55 15.61
CA GLN A 438 -13.57 7.62 15.00
C GLN A 438 -14.42 8.85 14.69
N LEU A 439 -15.63 8.67 14.15
CA LEU A 439 -16.56 9.78 13.92
C LEU A 439 -16.90 10.50 15.23
N LEU A 440 -17.16 9.76 16.32
CA LEU A 440 -17.43 10.35 17.64
C LEU A 440 -16.25 11.17 18.23
N GLN A 441 -15.04 11.04 17.68
CA GLN A 441 -13.87 11.84 18.08
C GLN A 441 -13.70 13.11 17.24
N LYS A 442 -14.46 13.27 16.15
CA LYS A 442 -14.35 14.44 15.27
C LYS A 442 -14.89 15.71 15.95
N GLU A 443 -14.38 16.84 15.49
CA GLU A 443 -14.89 18.15 15.84
C GLU A 443 -16.07 18.54 14.95
N ASP A 444 -16.87 19.52 15.38
CA ASP A 444 -18.03 20.03 14.63
C ASP A 444 -17.66 20.70 13.28
N SER A 445 -16.36 20.86 12.98
CA SER A 445 -15.89 21.28 11.66
C SER A 445 -16.10 20.20 10.58
N TYR A 446 -16.37 18.95 10.99
CA TYR A 446 -16.76 17.86 10.10
C TYR A 446 -18.22 18.03 9.64
N GLU A 447 -18.42 18.10 8.32
CA GLU A 447 -19.73 18.29 7.72
C GLU A 447 -20.64 17.06 7.91
N ASP A 448 -21.90 17.28 8.29
CA ASP A 448 -22.92 16.24 8.54
C ASP A 448 -22.53 15.18 9.58
N LEU A 449 -21.65 15.51 10.52
CA LEU A 449 -21.08 14.56 11.49
C LEU A 449 -22.14 13.69 12.21
N TYR A 450 -23.17 14.33 12.77
CA TYR A 450 -24.19 13.62 13.54
C TYR A 450 -25.11 12.76 12.66
N GLU A 451 -25.34 13.15 11.40
CA GLU A 451 -26.09 12.35 10.43
C GLU A 451 -25.29 11.10 10.03
N ASP A 452 -23.98 11.25 9.80
CA ASP A 452 -23.09 10.13 9.50
C ASP A 452 -22.99 9.16 10.69
N ILE A 453 -22.86 9.66 11.92
CA ILE A 453 -22.88 8.83 13.14
C ILE A 453 -24.19 8.05 13.24
N GLN A 454 -25.34 8.73 13.08
CA GLN A 454 -26.65 8.10 13.17
C GLN A 454 -26.82 7.01 12.10
N LYS A 455 -26.46 7.33 10.85
CA LYS A 455 -26.56 6.42 9.72
C LYS A 455 -25.70 5.18 9.96
N ARG A 456 -24.40 5.36 10.28
CA ARG A 456 -23.49 4.24 10.53
C ARG A 456 -23.93 3.37 11.70
N ALA A 457 -24.36 3.98 12.81
CA ALA A 457 -24.86 3.20 13.95
C ALA A 457 -26.12 2.39 13.60
N THR A 458 -27.00 2.93 12.74
CA THR A 458 -28.21 2.23 12.28
C THR A 458 -27.85 1.08 11.33
N ASP A 459 -26.99 1.34 10.35
CA ASP A 459 -26.52 0.33 9.38
C ASP A 459 -25.89 -0.88 10.09
N ILE A 460 -25.10 -0.65 11.15
CA ILE A 460 -24.49 -1.71 11.97
C ILE A 460 -25.55 -2.56 12.69
N ILE A 461 -26.55 -1.92 13.31
CA ILE A 461 -27.63 -2.63 14.02
C ILE A 461 -28.48 -3.46 13.06
N ASP A 462 -28.71 -2.97 11.84
CA ASP A 462 -29.51 -3.67 10.84
C ASP A 462 -28.73 -4.84 10.18
N SER A 463 -27.40 -4.77 10.17
CA SER A 463 -26.53 -5.75 9.49
C SER A 463 -26.12 -6.94 10.37
N TYR A 464 -25.99 -6.76 11.69
CA TYR A 464 -25.44 -7.74 12.65
C TYR A 464 -26.38 -8.02 13.82
#